data_AF-A0AAD6BG02-F1
#
_entry.id   AF-A0AAD6BG02-F1
#
_cell.length_a   1.000
_cell.length_b   1.000
_cell.length_c   1.000
_cell.angle_alpha   90.00
_cell.angle_beta   90.00
_cell.angle_gamma   90.00
#
_symmetry.space_group_name_H-M   'P 1'
#
loop_
_entity.id
_entity.type
_entity.pdbx_description
1 polymer ?
#
loop_
_entity_poly.entity_id
_entity_poly.type
_entity_poly.pdbx_seq_one_letter_code
_entity_poly.pdbx_strand_id
1 'polypeptide(L)'
;MLQAKDVDIHRAVGVLQNTIQALSAYRDDFDQVKRTAQNLAERWGAQSEFTEIRKRRMKRHFDELSQDERLSDGESRFRINVFNASLDIINSQLSQRFTSMRETNKRFQAIHPGTLNRAQDNALHQHAQRLADHYSRDLSPKNSRARKLDLSSVVDDFAERKARKINF
;
A
#
# COMPACT_ATOMS: atom_id res chain seq x y z
N MET A 1 -0.01 14.71 2.75
CA MET A 1 1.06 13.71 3.02
C MET A 1 0.56 12.72 4.07
N LEU A 2 1.09 11.48 4.10
CA LEU A 2 0.66 10.42 5.04
C LEU A 2 0.77 10.81 6.54
N GLN A 3 1.56 11.85 6.85
CA GLN A 3 1.80 12.36 8.20
C GLN A 3 1.00 13.63 8.53
N ALA A 4 0.04 14.02 7.68
CA ALA A 4 -0.79 15.18 7.97
C ALA A 4 -1.76 14.88 9.12
N LYS A 5 -2.06 15.88 9.95
CA LYS A 5 -2.84 15.74 11.19
C LYS A 5 -4.28 15.29 10.97
N ASP A 6 -4.78 15.44 9.74
CA ASP A 6 -6.13 15.13 9.28
C ASP A 6 -6.25 13.77 8.57
N VAL A 7 -5.16 12.99 8.51
CA VAL A 7 -5.14 11.67 7.89
C VAL A 7 -5.45 10.60 8.93
N ASP A 8 -6.63 10.00 8.81
CA ASP A 8 -6.99 8.81 9.56
C ASP A 8 -6.35 7.54 8.96
N ILE A 9 -6.39 6.45 9.74
CA ILE A 9 -5.80 5.15 9.35
C ILE A 9 -6.45 4.61 8.07
N HIS A 10 -7.74 4.86 7.85
CA HIS A 10 -8.45 4.37 6.67
C HIS A 10 -7.95 5.04 5.39
N ARG A 11 -7.83 6.37 5.41
CA ARG A 11 -7.24 7.17 4.33
C ARG A 11 -5.78 6.80 4.12
N ALA A 12 -5.01 6.62 5.20
CA ALA A 12 -3.60 6.22 5.10
C ALA A 12 -3.44 4.86 4.39
N VAL A 13 -4.27 3.86 4.73
CA VAL A 13 -4.28 2.55 4.06
C VAL A 13 -4.63 2.69 2.58
N GLY A 14 -5.61 3.53 2.23
CA GLY A 14 -5.99 3.78 0.84
C GLY A 14 -4.85 4.42 0.03
N VAL A 15 -4.19 5.44 0.58
CA VAL A 15 -3.04 6.07 -0.09
C VAL A 15 -1.91 5.06 -0.30
N LEU A 16 -1.61 4.23 0.69
CA LEU A 16 -0.57 3.20 0.56
C LEU A 16 -0.89 2.14 -0.50
N GLN A 17 -2.16 1.72 -0.59
CA GLN A 17 -2.58 0.79 -1.64
C GLN A 17 -2.41 1.41 -3.02
N ASN A 18 -2.82 2.67 -3.19
CA ASN A 18 -2.64 3.40 -4.44
C ASN A 18 -1.14 3.56 -4.78
N THR A 19 -0.29 3.86 -3.79
CA THR A 19 1.17 3.95 -4.01
C THR A 19 1.75 2.60 -4.47
N ILE A 20 1.37 1.49 -3.84
CA ILE A 20 1.83 0.16 -4.23
C ILE A 20 1.39 -0.16 -5.67
N GLN A 21 0.12 0.13 -6.01
CA GLN A 21 -0.37 -0.06 -7.37
C GLN A 21 0.39 0.80 -8.39
N ALA A 22 0.60 2.08 -8.08
CA ALA A 22 1.34 3.01 -8.94
C ALA A 22 2.78 2.53 -9.16
N LEU A 23 3.49 2.10 -8.10
CA LEU A 23 4.84 1.55 -8.21
C LEU A 23 4.89 0.22 -8.97
N SER A 24 3.84 -0.58 -8.88
CA SER A 24 3.73 -1.84 -9.63
C SER A 24 3.55 -1.56 -11.12
N ALA A 25 2.71 -0.59 -11.48
CA ALA A 25 2.53 -0.15 -12.87
C ALA A 25 3.78 0.54 -13.43
N TYR A 26 4.48 1.34 -12.61
CA TYR A 26 5.70 2.04 -13.00
C TYR A 26 6.84 1.11 -13.44
N ARG A 27 6.78 -0.17 -13.08
CA ARG A 27 7.71 -1.21 -13.55
C ARG A 27 7.66 -1.37 -15.08
N ASP A 28 6.49 -1.21 -15.67
CA ASP A 28 6.28 -1.38 -17.12
C ASP A 28 6.70 -0.12 -17.89
N ASP A 29 6.82 1.03 -17.22
CA ASP A 29 7.14 2.33 -17.81
C ASP A 29 8.63 2.59 -18.01
N PHE A 30 9.50 1.57 -17.88
CA PHE A 30 10.96 1.72 -17.94
C PHE A 30 11.44 2.57 -19.13
N ASP A 31 10.89 2.35 -20.32
CA ASP A 31 11.31 3.05 -21.54
C ASP A 31 10.97 4.55 -21.50
N GLN A 32 9.87 4.94 -20.84
CA GLN A 32 9.51 6.34 -20.63
C GLN A 32 10.42 6.98 -19.57
N VAL A 33 10.71 6.25 -18.49
CA VAL A 33 11.60 6.70 -17.41
C VAL A 33 13.00 6.95 -17.96
N LYS A 34 13.52 5.99 -18.72
CA LYS A 34 14.82 6.10 -19.40
C LYS A 34 14.87 7.34 -20.29
N ARG A 35 13.90 7.53 -21.19
CA ARG A 35 13.83 8.71 -22.07
C ARG A 35 13.83 10.02 -21.28
N THR A 36 13.07 10.08 -20.19
CA THR A 36 13.00 11.27 -19.33
C THR A 36 14.35 11.54 -18.64
N ALA A 37 15.01 10.51 -18.15
CA ALA A 37 16.34 10.61 -17.54
C ALA A 37 17.42 11.04 -18.55
N GLN A 38 17.37 10.50 -19.77
CA GLN A 38 18.29 10.88 -20.85
C GLN A 38 18.13 12.35 -21.25
N ASN A 39 16.90 12.81 -21.46
CA ASN A 39 16.60 14.22 -21.75
C ASN A 39 17.11 15.16 -20.63
N LEU A 40 17.06 14.72 -19.37
CA LEU A 40 17.58 15.50 -18.25
C LEU A 40 19.11 15.50 -18.21
N ALA A 41 19.74 14.35 -18.45
CA ALA A 41 21.20 14.23 -18.51
C ALA A 41 21.80 15.09 -19.63
N GLU A 42 21.17 15.09 -20.81
CA GLU A 42 21.57 15.93 -21.94
C GLU A 42 21.51 17.42 -21.61
N ARG A 43 20.44 17.88 -20.93
CA ARG A 43 20.32 19.26 -20.46
C ARG A 43 21.43 19.65 -19.47
N TRP A 44 21.99 18.69 -18.76
CA TRP A 44 23.09 18.89 -17.80
C TRP A 44 24.47 18.60 -18.40
N GLY A 45 24.56 18.26 -19.69
CA GLY A 45 25.82 17.91 -20.34
C GLY A 45 26.44 16.60 -19.85
N ALA A 46 25.64 15.70 -19.26
CA ALA A 46 26.09 14.40 -18.79
C ALA A 46 25.90 13.31 -19.85
N GLN A 47 26.77 12.29 -19.82
CA GLN A 47 26.65 11.11 -20.69
C GLN A 47 25.37 10.32 -20.36
N SER A 48 24.57 10.01 -21.38
CA SER A 48 23.24 9.40 -21.27
C SER A 48 23.14 7.98 -21.85
N GLU A 49 24.26 7.45 -22.37
CA GLU A 49 24.34 6.15 -23.05
C GLU A 49 25.07 5.08 -22.23
N PHE A 50 24.57 3.84 -22.31
CA PHE A 50 25.22 2.68 -21.72
C PHE A 50 26.49 2.32 -22.49
N THR A 51 27.56 2.01 -21.77
CA THR A 51 28.81 1.58 -22.40
C THR A 51 28.63 0.22 -23.08
N GLU A 52 28.88 0.17 -24.38
CA GLU A 52 28.93 -1.10 -25.11
C GLU A 52 30.20 -1.88 -24.77
N ILE A 53 30.03 -3.05 -24.14
CA ILE A 53 31.13 -3.97 -23.86
C ILE A 53 31.03 -5.14 -24.82
N ARG A 54 32.12 -5.43 -25.54
CA ARG A 54 32.19 -6.57 -26.47
C ARG A 54 31.87 -7.88 -25.74
N LYS A 55 30.85 -8.60 -26.21
CA LYS A 55 30.51 -9.93 -25.70
C LYS A 55 31.65 -10.92 -26.01
N ARG A 56 32.24 -11.50 -24.97
CA ARG A 56 33.28 -12.53 -25.13
C ARG A 56 32.61 -13.83 -25.56
N ARG A 57 32.99 -14.35 -26.73
CA ARG A 57 32.55 -15.69 -27.18
C ARG A 57 33.45 -16.75 -26.56
N MET A 58 32.85 -17.73 -25.89
CA MET A 58 33.52 -18.94 -25.45
C MET A 58 33.19 -20.07 -26.43
N LYS A 59 34.16 -20.92 -26.76
CA LYS A 59 33.90 -22.12 -27.57
C LYS A 59 33.04 -23.08 -26.74
N ARG A 60 31.97 -23.60 -27.34
CA ARG A 60 31.11 -24.64 -26.74
C ARG A 60 31.43 -25.99 -27.39
N HIS A 61 31.28 -27.08 -26.64
CA HIS A 61 31.36 -28.43 -27.18
C HIS A 61 30.04 -28.82 -27.87
N PHE A 62 30.11 -29.75 -28.84
CA PHE A 62 28.97 -30.13 -29.70
C PHE A 62 27.73 -30.61 -28.90
N ASP A 63 27.94 -31.27 -27.76
CA ASP A 63 26.87 -31.78 -26.89
C ASP A 63 26.67 -30.96 -25.60
N GLU A 64 27.26 -29.76 -25.51
CA GLU A 64 27.14 -28.95 -24.30
C GLU A 64 25.74 -28.33 -24.18
N LEU A 65 25.01 -28.71 -23.13
CA LEU A 65 23.72 -28.11 -22.80
C LEU A 65 23.87 -26.60 -22.60
N SER A 66 22.89 -25.83 -23.08
CA SER A 66 22.94 -24.37 -22.93
C SER A 66 22.90 -23.99 -21.45
N GLN A 67 23.90 -23.22 -21.01
CA GLN A 67 23.97 -22.67 -19.65
C GLN A 67 23.20 -21.36 -19.56
N ASP A 68 22.83 -20.95 -18.34
CA ASP A 68 22.28 -19.63 -18.04
C ASP A 68 23.26 -18.54 -18.47
N GLU A 69 22.94 -17.84 -19.55
CA GLU A 69 23.74 -16.71 -20.02
C GLU A 69 23.40 -15.45 -19.22
N ARG A 70 24.43 -14.77 -18.72
CA ARG A 70 24.25 -13.44 -18.13
C ARG A 70 23.76 -12.46 -19.20
N LEU A 71 22.84 -11.57 -18.79
CA LEU A 71 22.45 -10.41 -19.60
C LEU A 71 23.72 -9.66 -20.03
N SER A 72 23.89 -9.60 -21.34
CA SER A 72 25.11 -9.09 -21.97
C SER A 72 24.97 -7.65 -22.46
N ASP A 73 23.74 -7.13 -22.46
CA ASP A 73 23.40 -5.75 -22.73
C ASP A 73 23.34 -4.94 -21.42
N GLY A 74 23.98 -3.77 -21.40
CA GLY A 74 24.08 -2.90 -20.23
C GLY A 74 22.71 -2.36 -19.80
N GLU A 75 21.85 -2.05 -20.76
CA GLU A 75 20.51 -1.54 -20.52
C GLU A 75 19.62 -2.61 -19.88
N SER A 76 19.54 -3.79 -20.48
CA SER A 76 18.78 -4.93 -19.95
C SER A 76 19.26 -5.32 -18.55
N ARG A 77 20.58 -5.28 -18.33
CA ARG A 77 21.16 -5.54 -17.02
C ARG A 77 20.74 -4.49 -15.99
N PHE A 78 20.73 -3.22 -16.34
CA PHE A 78 20.25 -2.14 -15.47
C PHE A 78 18.74 -2.27 -15.21
N ARG A 79 17.93 -2.48 -16.26
CA ARG A 79 16.48 -2.66 -16.17
C ARG A 79 16.13 -3.77 -15.19
N ILE A 80 16.75 -4.94 -15.32
CA ILE A 80 16.41 -6.11 -14.52
C ILE A 80 17.01 -6.04 -13.12
N ASN A 81 18.32 -5.77 -13.00
CA ASN A 81 19.02 -5.93 -11.72
C ASN A 81 18.98 -4.68 -10.84
N VAL A 82 18.66 -3.51 -11.40
CA VAL A 82 18.59 -2.25 -10.64
C VAL A 82 17.17 -1.73 -10.61
N PHE A 83 16.59 -1.41 -11.77
CA PHE A 83 15.28 -0.76 -11.83
C PHE A 83 14.17 -1.66 -11.29
N ASN A 84 13.96 -2.84 -11.90
CA ASN A 84 12.94 -3.79 -11.46
C ASN A 84 13.21 -4.29 -10.04
N ALA A 85 14.45 -4.66 -9.73
CA ALA A 85 14.83 -5.12 -8.40
C ALA A 85 14.52 -4.07 -7.31
N SER A 86 14.79 -2.79 -7.57
CA SER A 86 14.49 -1.71 -6.62
C SER A 86 12.98 -1.59 -6.40
N LEU A 87 12.18 -1.60 -7.48
CA LEU A 87 10.72 -1.53 -7.37
C LEU A 87 10.13 -2.74 -6.63
N ASP A 88 10.66 -3.93 -6.90
CA ASP A 88 10.21 -5.16 -6.24
C ASP A 88 10.53 -5.15 -4.74
N ILE A 89 11.72 -4.67 -4.36
CA ILE A 89 12.09 -4.47 -2.96
C ILE A 89 11.16 -3.45 -2.31
N ILE A 90 10.93 -2.29 -2.93
CA ILE A 90 10.06 -1.25 -2.37
C ILE A 90 8.63 -1.79 -2.20
N ASN A 91 8.06 -2.43 -3.22
CA ASN A 91 6.72 -3.00 -3.17
C ASN A 91 6.57 -4.08 -2.09
N SER A 92 7.56 -4.97 -1.98
CA SER A 92 7.60 -6.00 -0.94
C SER A 92 7.67 -5.39 0.45
N GLN A 93 8.58 -4.43 0.67
CA GLN A 93 8.76 -3.75 1.95
C GLN A 93 7.51 -2.97 2.37
N LEU A 94 6.90 -2.21 1.44
CA LEU A 94 5.66 -1.48 1.72
C LEU A 94 4.51 -2.45 2.06
N SER A 95 4.38 -3.54 1.30
CA SER A 95 3.33 -4.53 1.55
C SER A 95 3.49 -5.18 2.91
N GLN A 96 4.70 -5.65 3.24
CA GLN A 96 4.99 -6.32 4.50
C GLN A 96 4.84 -5.37 5.70
N ARG A 97 5.47 -4.19 5.65
CA ARG A 97 5.49 -3.23 6.77
C ARG A 97 4.09 -2.74 7.16
N PHE A 98 3.19 -2.60 6.19
CA PHE A 98 1.85 -2.08 6.43
C PHE A 98 0.76 -3.16 6.49
N THR A 99 1.13 -4.44 6.55
CA THR A 99 0.17 -5.55 6.68
C THR A 99 -0.66 -5.40 7.94
N SER A 100 -0.04 -5.22 9.11
CA SER A 100 -0.76 -5.07 10.38
C SER A 100 -1.71 -3.88 10.39
N MET A 101 -1.30 -2.74 9.82
CA MET A 101 -2.17 -1.56 9.73
C MET A 101 -3.39 -1.81 8.84
N ARG A 102 -3.20 -2.52 7.73
CA ARG A 102 -4.29 -2.92 6.82
C ARG A 102 -5.27 -3.87 7.52
N GLU A 103 -4.76 -4.84 8.27
CA GLU A 103 -5.58 -5.77 9.02
C GLU A 103 -6.34 -5.08 10.16
N THR A 104 -5.70 -4.18 10.90
CA THR A 104 -6.38 -3.34 11.90
C THR A 104 -7.50 -2.52 11.24
N ASN A 105 -7.21 -1.85 10.12
CA ASN A 105 -8.22 -1.08 9.38
C ASN A 105 -9.41 -1.95 8.92
N LYS A 106 -9.17 -3.20 8.49
CA LYS A 106 -10.24 -4.14 8.15
C LYS A 106 -11.05 -4.59 9.38
N ARG A 107 -10.40 -4.82 10.52
CA ARG A 107 -11.08 -5.23 11.77
C ARG A 107 -12.04 -4.15 12.24
N PHE A 108 -11.63 -2.89 12.20
CA PHE A 108 -12.46 -1.75 12.61
C PHE A 108 -13.37 -1.22 11.50
N GLN A 109 -13.50 -1.94 10.38
CA GLN A 109 -14.35 -1.52 9.25
C GLN A 109 -15.81 -1.24 9.66
N ALA A 110 -16.32 -1.94 10.67
CA ALA A 110 -17.68 -1.78 11.20
C ALA A 110 -17.98 -0.36 11.72
N ILE A 111 -16.96 0.36 12.20
CA ILE A 111 -17.11 1.69 12.79
C ILE A 111 -16.64 2.82 11.87
N HIS A 112 -16.19 2.49 10.65
CA HIS A 112 -15.76 3.52 9.70
C HIS A 112 -16.99 4.30 9.19
N PRO A 113 -16.94 5.64 9.17
CA PRO A 113 -18.06 6.46 8.70
C PRO A 113 -18.53 6.09 7.29
N GLY A 114 -17.58 5.80 6.40
CA GLY A 114 -17.89 5.39 5.03
C GLY A 114 -18.54 4.02 4.91
N THR A 115 -18.32 3.10 5.87
CA THR A 115 -19.01 1.81 5.93
C THR A 115 -20.41 2.00 6.48
N LEU A 116 -20.54 2.72 7.60
CA LEU A 116 -21.83 2.97 8.26
C LEU A 116 -22.84 3.64 7.33
N ASN A 117 -22.39 4.56 6.48
CA ASN A 117 -23.27 5.28 5.56
C ASN A 117 -23.65 4.50 4.29
N ARG A 118 -22.95 3.41 3.95
CA ARG A 118 -23.07 2.74 2.63
C ARG A 118 -23.35 1.24 2.69
N ALA A 119 -22.98 0.58 3.78
CA ALA A 119 -23.15 -0.86 3.91
C ALA A 119 -24.63 -1.19 4.16
N GLN A 120 -25.07 -2.31 3.60
CA GLN A 120 -26.37 -2.92 3.93
C GLN A 120 -26.32 -3.52 5.34
N ASP A 121 -27.47 -3.60 6.01
CA ASP A 121 -27.57 -4.08 7.40
C ASP A 121 -26.91 -5.45 7.61
N ASN A 122 -27.11 -6.38 6.67
CA ASN A 122 -26.48 -7.71 6.73
C ASN A 122 -24.94 -7.64 6.69
N ALA A 123 -24.39 -6.77 5.85
CA ALA A 123 -22.94 -6.59 5.75
C ALA A 123 -22.39 -5.89 7.00
N LEU A 124 -23.11 -4.88 7.49
CA LEU A 124 -22.74 -4.17 8.72
C LEU A 124 -22.75 -5.11 9.93
N HIS A 125 -23.77 -5.95 10.05
CA HIS A 125 -23.87 -6.97 11.09
C HIS A 125 -22.68 -7.94 11.03
N GLN A 126 -22.31 -8.44 9.85
CA GLN A 126 -21.13 -9.30 9.70
C GLN A 126 -19.83 -8.61 10.11
N HIS A 127 -19.64 -7.34 9.73
CA HIS A 127 -18.46 -6.58 10.13
C HIS A 127 -18.41 -6.39 11.66
N ALA A 128 -19.54 -6.04 12.27
CA ALA A 128 -19.65 -5.87 13.72
C ALA A 128 -19.42 -7.18 14.47
N GLN A 129 -19.97 -8.29 13.97
CA GLN A 129 -19.78 -9.62 14.55
C GLN A 129 -18.31 -10.03 14.53
N ARG A 130 -17.60 -9.88 13.39
CA ARG A 130 -16.16 -10.17 13.31
C ARG A 130 -15.34 -9.37 14.33
N LEU A 131 -15.68 -8.09 14.52
CA LEU A 131 -15.03 -7.23 15.50
C LEU A 131 -15.31 -7.72 16.93
N ALA A 132 -16.58 -8.02 17.24
CA ALA A 132 -17.01 -8.52 18.55
C ALA A 132 -16.36 -9.86 18.91
N ASP A 133 -16.28 -10.79 17.96
CA ASP A 133 -15.67 -12.11 18.17
C ASP A 133 -14.16 -11.98 18.44
N HIS A 134 -13.47 -11.12 17.66
CA HIS A 134 -12.04 -10.90 17.82
C HIS A 134 -11.68 -10.26 19.16
N TYR A 135 -12.49 -9.30 19.61
CA TYR A 135 -12.34 -8.62 20.90
C TYR A 135 -13.36 -9.10 21.93
N SER A 136 -13.66 -10.39 21.96
CA SER A 136 -14.71 -10.96 22.82
C SER A 136 -14.50 -10.68 24.31
N ARG A 137 -13.26 -10.55 24.78
CA ARG A 137 -12.96 -10.18 26.17
C ARG A 137 -13.34 -8.73 26.49
N ASP A 138 -13.18 -7.84 25.52
CA ASP A 138 -13.38 -6.39 25.70
C ASP A 138 -14.81 -5.97 25.40
N LEU A 139 -15.42 -6.58 24.37
CA LEU A 139 -16.74 -6.25 23.86
C LEU A 139 -17.85 -7.18 24.39
N SER A 140 -17.52 -8.20 25.18
CA SER A 140 -18.55 -9.05 25.80
C SER A 140 -19.45 -8.24 26.74
N PRO A 141 -20.76 -8.51 26.77
CA PRO A 141 -21.69 -7.96 27.76
C PRO A 141 -21.31 -8.30 29.22
N LYS A 142 -20.40 -9.25 29.45
CA LYS A 142 -19.87 -9.60 30.77
C LYS A 142 -18.77 -8.65 31.24
N ASN A 143 -18.19 -7.86 30.33
CA ASN A 143 -17.15 -6.90 30.68
C ASN A 143 -17.77 -5.72 31.45
N SER A 144 -17.24 -5.45 32.65
CA SER A 144 -17.73 -4.38 33.53
C SER A 144 -17.57 -2.98 32.94
N ARG A 145 -16.60 -2.76 32.04
CA ARG A 145 -16.45 -1.51 31.29
C ARG A 145 -17.48 -1.37 30.18
N ALA A 146 -17.78 -2.46 29.46
CA ALA A 146 -18.83 -2.46 28.44
C ALA A 146 -20.22 -2.19 29.06
N ARG A 147 -20.47 -2.69 30.28
CA ARG A 147 -21.71 -2.44 31.04
C ARG A 147 -21.89 -1.00 31.52
N LYS A 148 -20.81 -0.22 31.64
CA LYS A 148 -20.86 1.19 32.08
C LYS A 148 -21.22 2.17 30.96
N LEU A 149 -21.28 1.70 29.70
CA LEU A 149 -21.81 2.48 28.60
C LEU A 149 -23.34 2.43 28.66
N ASP A 150 -23.93 3.34 29.43
CA ASP A 150 -25.35 3.61 29.31
C ASP A 150 -25.59 4.28 27.95
N LEU A 151 -26.14 3.52 27.00
CA LEU A 151 -26.41 4.01 25.64
C LEU A 151 -27.27 5.28 25.66
N SER A 152 -28.16 5.44 26.64
CA SER A 152 -28.99 6.65 26.75
C SER A 152 -28.12 7.88 27.00
N SER A 153 -27.21 7.82 27.98
CA SER A 153 -26.25 8.90 28.27
C SER A 153 -25.33 9.26 27.09
N VAL A 154 -24.94 8.27 26.28
CA VAL A 154 -24.07 8.49 25.10
C VAL A 154 -24.85 9.14 23.95
N VAL A 155 -26.10 8.69 23.73
CA VAL A 155 -26.99 9.29 22.73
C VAL A 155 -27.33 10.73 23.11
N ASP A 156 -27.58 10.98 24.40
CA ASP A 156 -27.87 12.32 24.92
C ASP A 156 -26.66 13.25 24.78
N ASP A 157 -25.44 12.85 25.16
CA ASP A 157 -24.22 13.65 24.95
C ASP A 157 -23.96 13.93 23.45
N PHE A 158 -24.23 12.95 22.58
CA PHE A 158 -24.08 13.13 21.14
C PHE A 158 -25.13 14.10 20.56
N ALA A 159 -26.38 14.00 21.02
CA ALA A 159 -27.47 14.90 20.64
C ALA A 159 -27.20 16.33 21.11
N GLU A 160 -26.74 16.53 22.35
CA GLU A 160 -26.35 17.83 22.89
C GLU A 160 -25.18 18.47 22.14
N ARG A 161 -24.18 17.68 21.74
CA ARG A 161 -23.04 18.19 20.96
C ARG A 161 -23.43 18.53 19.52
N LYS A 162 -24.39 17.81 18.94
CA LYS A 162 -24.95 18.11 17.61
C LYS A 162 -25.81 19.38 17.65
N ALA A 163 -26.63 19.56 18.69
CA ALA A 163 -27.42 20.77 18.91
C ALA A 163 -26.53 22.01 19.10
N ARG A 164 -25.42 21.90 19.84
CA ARG A 164 -24.46 23.01 20.04
C ARG A 164 -23.76 23.51 18.77
N LYS A 165 -23.75 22.74 17.68
CA LYS A 165 -23.19 23.16 16.38
C LYS A 165 -24.21 23.82 15.45
N ILE A 166 -25.49 23.81 15.81
CA ILE A 166 -26.59 24.43 15.05
C ILE A 166 -27.10 25.62 15.86
N ASN A 167 -26.24 26.61 16.08
CA ASN A 167 -26.69 27.95 16.48
C ASN A 167 -26.17 28.89 15.38
N PHE A 168 -27.11 29.55 14.71
CA PHE A 168 -26.89 30.51 13.63
C PHE A 168 -26.11 31.74 14.12
#